data_AF-X1DQG2-F1
#
_entry.id   AF-X1DQG2-F1
#
_cell.length_a   1.000
_cell.length_b   1.000
_cell.length_c   1.000
_cell.angle_alpha   90.00
_cell.angle_beta   90.00
_cell.angle_gamma   90.00
#
_symmetry.space_group_name_H-M   'P 1'
#
loop_
_entity.id
_entity.type
_entity.pdbx_description
1 polymer ?
#
loop_
_entity_poly.entity_id
_entity_poly.type
_entity_poly.pdbx_seq_one_letter_code
_entity_poly.pdbx_strand_id
1 'polypeptide(L)'
;NYFKQFIKGGLDEIKKVNFYKPVSELDQHIESIEEYFEKHPPSTIAEAAIKIEELTGIKRSLTQVKVFLKRIGFKFRKVSSIPAALIDEKKTSRNIPERNFST
;
A
#
# COMPACT_ATOMS: atom_id res chain seq x y z
N ASN A 1 -12.23 -9.73 -33.13
CA ASN A 1 -12.17 -10.36 -34.47
C ASN A 1 -11.14 -11.49 -34.41
N TYR A 2 -11.62 -12.71 -34.13
CA TYR A 2 -10.77 -13.90 -33.89
C TYR A 2 -10.08 -14.41 -35.16
N PHE A 3 -10.70 -14.22 -36.32
CA PHE A 3 -10.15 -14.66 -37.61
C PHE A 3 -8.83 -13.95 -37.96
N LYS A 4 -8.72 -12.65 -37.67
CA LYS A 4 -7.47 -11.89 -37.87
C LYS A 4 -6.35 -12.31 -36.93
N GLN A 5 -6.65 -12.76 -35.71
CA GLN A 5 -5.65 -13.26 -34.75
C GLN A 5 -5.13 -14.64 -35.16
N PHE A 6 -6.00 -15.49 -35.68
CA PHE A 6 -5.63 -16.79 -36.24
C PHE A 6 -4.65 -16.67 -37.41
N ILE A 7 -4.90 -15.74 -38.34
CA ILE A 7 -4.00 -15.51 -39.48
C ILE A 7 -2.62 -15.00 -39.02
N LYS A 8 -2.57 -14.28 -37.89
CA LYS A 8 -1.34 -13.63 -37.42
C LYS A 8 -0.42 -14.55 -36.61
N GLY A 9 -0.98 -15.46 -35.82
CA GLY A 9 -0.18 -16.35 -34.97
C GLY A 9 -0.89 -17.64 -34.57
N GLY A 10 -1.85 -18.10 -35.39
CA GLY A 10 -2.49 -19.40 -35.26
C GLY A 10 -3.26 -19.58 -33.95
N LEU A 11 -3.29 -20.83 -33.49
CA LEU A 11 -4.00 -21.21 -32.26
C LEU A 11 -3.33 -20.63 -31.00
N ASP A 12 -2.01 -20.46 -31.03
CA ASP A 12 -1.24 -19.91 -29.92
C ASP A 12 -1.64 -18.48 -29.59
N GLU A 13 -1.92 -17.65 -30.59
CA GLU A 13 -2.32 -16.26 -30.39
C GLU A 13 -3.77 -16.11 -29.92
N ILE A 14 -4.65 -17.04 -30.28
CA ILE A 14 -6.02 -17.13 -29.74
C ILE A 14 -6.00 -17.56 -28.27
N LYS A 15 -5.07 -18.46 -27.90
CA LYS A 15 -4.94 -18.97 -26.54
C LYS A 15 -4.28 -17.97 -25.58
N LYS A 16 -3.64 -16.91 -26.09
CA LYS A 16 -3.09 -15.82 -25.28
C LYS A 16 -4.22 -14.98 -24.68
N VAL A 17 -4.58 -15.29 -23.44
CA VAL A 17 -5.47 -14.45 -22.64
C VAL A 17 -4.67 -13.25 -22.11
N ASN A 18 -4.71 -12.14 -22.84
CA ASN A 18 -4.17 -10.87 -22.36
C ASN A 18 -5.10 -10.29 -21.30
N PHE A 19 -4.92 -10.71 -20.05
CA PHE A 19 -5.57 -10.06 -18.92
C PHE A 19 -5.09 -8.62 -18.81
N TYR A 20 -6.03 -7.67 -18.81
CA TYR A 20 -5.71 -6.28 -18.56
C TYR A 20 -5.19 -6.13 -17.13
N LYS A 21 -3.88 -5.86 -17.02
CA LYS A 21 -3.22 -5.49 -15.77
C LYS A 21 -2.96 -3.99 -15.84
N PRO A 22 -3.82 -3.13 -15.27
CA PRO A 22 -3.50 -1.71 -15.20
C PRO A 22 -2.21 -1.57 -14.38
N VAL A 23 -1.15 -1.13 -15.04
CA VAL A 23 0.09 -0.74 -14.35
C VAL A 23 -0.27 0.54 -13.60
N SER A 24 -0.25 0.48 -12.28
CA SER A 24 -0.55 1.63 -11.45
C SER A 24 0.65 2.56 -11.45
N GLU A 25 0.44 3.87 -11.49
CA GLU A 25 1.54 4.87 -11.35
C GLU A 25 2.35 4.66 -10.06
N LEU A 26 1.73 4.05 -9.04
CA LEU A 26 2.38 3.65 -7.80
C LEU A 26 3.47 2.58 -8.00
N ASP A 27 3.42 1.81 -9.10
CA ASP A 27 4.40 0.76 -9.41
C ASP A 27 5.79 1.34 -9.67
N GLN A 28 5.87 2.56 -10.22
CA GLN A 28 7.13 3.24 -10.50
C GLN A 28 7.84 3.74 -9.24
N HIS A 29 7.09 3.89 -8.13
CA HIS A 29 7.61 4.38 -6.86
C HIS A 29 7.78 3.29 -5.80
N ILE A 30 7.63 2.00 -6.17
CA ILE A 30 7.75 0.88 -5.23
C ILE A 30 9.12 0.89 -4.53
N GLU A 31 10.21 1.03 -5.28
CA GLU A 31 11.57 0.97 -4.74
C GLU A 31 11.82 2.09 -3.71
N SER A 32 11.40 3.31 -4.00
CA SER A 32 11.55 4.45 -3.09
C SER A 32 10.71 4.31 -1.83
N ILE A 33 9.50 3.75 -1.95
CA ILE A 33 8.61 3.51 -0.81
C ILE A 33 9.15 2.37 0.07
N GLU A 34 9.70 1.31 -0.54
CA GLU A 34 10.29 0.18 0.17
C GLU A 34 11.53 0.62 0.97
N GLU A 35 12.44 1.37 0.37
CA GLU A 35 13.63 1.90 1.05
C GLU A 35 13.26 2.79 2.26
N TYR A 36 12.20 3.59 2.13
CA TYR A 36 11.72 4.41 3.23
C TYR A 36 11.11 3.58 4.36
N PHE A 37 10.28 2.59 4.02
CA PHE A 37 9.62 1.75 5.03
C PHE A 37 10.55 0.74 5.70
N GLU A 38 11.67 0.38 5.10
CA GLU A 38 12.74 -0.35 5.79
C GLU A 38 13.35 0.48 6.92
N LYS A 39 13.59 1.78 6.68
CA LYS A 39 14.16 2.71 7.67
C LYS A 39 13.14 3.14 8.72
N HIS A 40 11.88 3.27 8.32
CA HIS A 40 10.78 3.74 9.15
C HIS A 40 9.54 2.85 9.03
N PRO A 41 9.44 1.76 9.81
CA PRO A 41 8.29 0.87 9.74
C PRO A 41 7.02 1.61 10.19
N PRO A 42 5.99 1.73 9.32
CA PRO A 42 4.76 2.44 9.66
C PRO A 42 3.97 1.62 10.69
N SER A 43 3.46 2.29 11.73
CA SER A 43 2.70 1.61 12.78
C SER A 43 1.24 1.38 12.36
N THR A 44 0.71 2.24 11.49
CA THR A 44 -0.66 2.13 10.97
C THR A 44 -0.75 2.35 9.46
N ILE A 45 -1.85 1.88 8.85
CA ILE A 45 -2.11 2.07 7.41
C ILE A 45 -2.34 3.56 7.08
N ALA A 46 -2.91 4.33 8.01
CA ALA A 46 -3.11 5.76 7.84
C ALA A 46 -1.78 6.53 7.81
N GLU A 47 -0.86 6.21 8.72
CA GLU A 47 0.51 6.75 8.68
C GLU A 47 1.21 6.39 7.35
N ALA A 48 1.09 5.14 6.90
CA ALA A 48 1.66 4.72 5.63
C ALA A 48 1.07 5.52 4.45
N ALA A 49 -0.24 5.77 4.45
CA ALA A 49 -0.89 6.55 3.39
C ALA A 49 -0.39 7.99 3.34
N ILE A 50 -0.25 8.65 4.49
CA ILE A 50 0.28 10.01 4.59
C ILE A 50 1.74 10.05 4.12
N LYS A 51 2.57 9.09 4.54
CA LYS A 51 3.97 9.02 4.10
C LYS A 51 4.13 8.77 2.61
N ILE A 52 3.27 7.94 2.02
CA ILE A 52 3.23 7.74 0.57
C ILE A 52 2.84 9.05 -0.12
N GLU A 53 1.83 9.77 0.38
CA GLU A 53 1.41 11.07 -0.17
C GLU A 53 2.53 12.12 -0.06
N GLU A 54 3.28 12.17 1.04
CA GLU A 54 4.44 13.07 1.22
C GLU A 54 5.59 12.74 0.26
N LEU A 55 5.88 11.46 0.03
CA LEU A 55 7.01 11.01 -0.78
C LEU A 55 6.72 11.04 -2.28
N THR A 56 5.51 10.68 -2.69
CA THR A 56 5.16 10.55 -4.11
C THR A 56 4.16 11.60 -4.59
N GLY A 57 3.53 12.37 -3.70
CA GLY A 57 2.47 13.32 -4.04
C GLY A 57 1.16 12.65 -4.47
N ILE A 58 1.05 11.33 -4.38
CA ILE A 58 -0.10 10.56 -4.88
C ILE A 58 -1.00 10.17 -3.71
N LYS A 59 -2.22 10.70 -3.72
CA LYS A 59 -3.24 10.32 -2.73
C LYS A 59 -3.96 9.05 -3.14
N ARG A 60 -3.89 8.01 -2.30
CA ARG A 60 -4.62 6.74 -2.48
C ARG A 60 -5.49 6.43 -1.27
N SER A 61 -6.54 5.63 -1.48
CA SER A 61 -7.41 5.22 -0.38
C SER A 61 -6.70 4.22 0.55
N LEU A 62 -7.10 4.17 1.82
CA LEU A 62 -6.52 3.26 2.81
C LEU A 62 -6.58 1.79 2.35
N THR A 63 -7.66 1.40 1.68
CA THR A 63 -7.83 0.06 1.12
C THR A 63 -6.81 -0.23 0.01
N GLN A 64 -6.57 0.74 -0.89
CA GLN A 64 -5.56 0.61 -1.94
C GLN A 64 -4.15 0.55 -1.37
N VAL A 65 -3.83 1.39 -0.38
CA VAL A 65 -2.55 1.35 0.34
C VAL A 65 -2.35 -0.01 1.03
N LYS A 66 -3.40 -0.56 1.65
CA LYS A 66 -3.34 -1.90 2.25
C LYS A 66 -3.05 -3.00 1.22
N VAL A 67 -3.71 -2.96 0.06
CA VAL A 67 -3.46 -3.91 -1.04
C VAL A 67 -2.04 -3.75 -1.58
N PHE A 68 -1.58 -2.51 -1.74
CA PHE A 68 -0.24 -2.18 -2.17
C PHE A 68 0.83 -2.75 -1.23
N LEU A 69 0.71 -2.52 0.07
CA LEU A 69 1.63 -3.05 1.08
C LEU A 69 1.66 -4.59 1.07
N LYS A 70 0.49 -5.24 0.94
CA LYS A 70 0.43 -6.70 0.79
C LYS A 70 1.14 -7.19 -0.47
N ARG A 71 1.03 -6.45 -1.58
CA ARG A 71 1.65 -6.78 -2.86
C ARG A 71 3.18 -6.68 -2.81
N ILE A 72 3.72 -5.71 -2.07
CA ILE A 72 5.17 -5.58 -1.83
C ILE A 72 5.68 -6.64 -0.84
N GLY A 73 4.79 -7.32 -0.11
CA GLY A 73 5.17 -8.42 0.79
C GLY A 73 5.23 -8.03 2.26
N PHE A 74 4.78 -6.82 2.63
CA PHE A 74 4.68 -6.43 4.04
C PHE A 74 3.65 -7.30 4.77
N LYS A 75 4.06 -7.80 5.95
CA LYS A 75 3.21 -8.59 6.84
C LYS A 75 2.72 -7.73 8.00
N PHE A 76 1.40 -7.54 8.09
CA PHE A 76 0.79 -6.87 9.23
C PHE A 76 0.88 -7.76 10.47
N ARG A 77 1.55 -7.26 11.52
CA ARG A 77 1.64 -7.96 12.81
C ARG A 77 0.46 -7.57 13.69
N LYS A 78 -0.16 -8.56 14.34
CA LYS A 78 -1.17 -8.31 15.37
C LYS A 78 -0.46 -7.71 16.58
N VAL A 79 -0.79 -6.47 16.90
CA VAL A 79 -0.36 -5.82 18.14
C VAL A 79 -1.40 -6.09 19.22
N SER A 80 -0.98 -6.57 20.39
CA SER A 80 -1.83 -6.60 21.59
C SER A 80 -1.83 -5.23 22.24
N SER A 81 -2.91 -4.89 22.95
CA SER A 81 -2.88 -3.74 23.85
C SER A 81 -1.89 -4.03 24.98
N ILE A 82 -0.97 -3.11 25.27
CA ILE A 82 -0.17 -3.18 26.50
C ILE A 82 -1.14 -2.81 27.64
N PRO A 83 -1.23 -3.62 28.71
CA PRO A 83 -2.07 -3.28 29.85
C PRO A 83 -1.68 -1.91 30.40
N ALA A 84 -2.66 -1.07 30.71
CA ALA A 84 -2.46 0.34 31.09
C ALA A 84 -1.48 0.53 32.26
N ALA A 85 -1.37 -0.47 33.13
CA ALA A 85 -0.45 -0.49 34.28
C ALA A 85 1.04 -0.61 33.92
N LEU A 86 1.40 -0.86 32.64
CA LEU A 86 2.77 -1.07 32.18
C LEU A 86 3.30 0.06 31.27
N ILE A 87 2.57 1.18 31.16
CA ILE A 87 2.94 2.30 30.29
C ILE A 87 3.97 3.17 31.04
N ASP A 88 5.25 2.84 30.90
CA ASP A 88 6.35 3.76 31.21
C ASP A 88 6.31 4.97 30.26
N GLU A 89 6.46 6.16 30.82
CA GLU A 89 6.17 7.49 30.26
C GLU A 89 6.97 7.87 28.99
N LYS A 90 7.90 7.03 28.53
CA LYS A 90 8.91 7.40 27.51
C LYS A 90 8.48 7.28 26.05
N LYS A 91 7.19 7.11 25.72
CA LYS A 91 6.73 7.06 24.31
C LYS A 91 5.50 7.91 23.98
N THR A 92 5.13 8.89 24.81
CA THR A 92 4.10 9.88 24.46
C THR A 92 4.71 11.10 23.75
N SER A 93 5.43 10.85 22.65
CA SER A 93 5.85 11.91 21.72
C SER A 93 5.58 11.46 20.28
N ARG A 94 4.33 11.11 19.99
CA ARG A 94 3.83 11.07 18.62
C ARG A 94 2.50 11.78 18.59
N ASN A 95 2.54 13.00 18.06
CA ASN A 95 1.42 13.92 17.86
C ASN A 95 0.19 13.18 17.31
N ILE A 96 -0.85 13.04 18.13
CA ILE A 96 -2.19 12.72 17.66
C ILE A 96 -2.91 14.08 17.55
N PRO A 97 -3.25 14.57 16.35
CA PRO A 97 -4.02 15.80 16.23
C PRO A 97 -5.39 15.59 16.87
N GLU A 98 -5.72 16.45 17.83
CA GLU A 98 -6.99 16.44 18.55
C GLU A 98 -8.16 16.47 17.56
N ARG A 99 -8.91 15.38 17.50
CA ARG A 99 -10.12 15.29 16.69
C ARG A 99 -11.27 15.82 17.54
N ASN A 100 -11.48 17.13 17.48
CA ASN A 100 -12.63 17.79 18.11
C ASN A 100 -13.93 17.22 17.54
N PHE A 101 -14.64 16.42 18.33
CA PHE A 101 -16.05 16.13 18.10
C PHE A 101 -16.84 17.14 18.92
N SER A 102 -17.43 18.15 18.29
CA SER A 102 -18.44 18.98 18.96
C SER A 102 -19.78 18.26 18.94
N THR A 103 -20.39 18.15 20.12
CA THR A 103 -21.77 17.71 20.36
C THR A 103 -22.77 18.61 19.66
#